data_AF-A0A950YUR7-F1
#
_entry.id   AF-A0A950YUR7-F1
#
_cell.length_a   1.000
_cell.length_b   1.000
_cell.length_c   1.000
_cell.angle_alpha   90.00
_cell.angle_beta   90.00
_cell.angle_gamma   90.00
#
_symmetry.space_group_name_H-M   'P 1'
#
loop_
_entity.id
_entity.type
_entity.pdbx_description
1 polymer ?
#
loop_
_entity_poly.entity_id
_entity_poly.type
_entity_poly.pdbx_seq_one_letter_code
_entity_poly.pdbx_strand_id
1 'polypeptide(L)'
;MTEAGDPVRHTTNRVRPVVLRAGNEIEDPSKVVLGFLDAHRPFEFEISDRSATASFGELDLRLANRGGARVSAVEIVAILERRRAIERALRAIAPDASLAGAASEVPWLPMRKLFDTFGGIRGVGFSKMTKALHPKRPSLIPMLDSVVQKYLADDDLGARAAFGERALELVRGYKRDLDRNRAAVRAVRQELARRRYSLTEVRILDLLIWSVEAAA
;
A
#
# COMPACT_ATOMS: atom_id res chain seq x y z
N MET A 1 8.35 -15.94 -56.99
CA MET A 1 7.26 -16.36 -56.10
C MET A 1 7.89 -16.84 -54.81
N THR A 2 8.14 -15.91 -53.89
CA THR A 2 8.62 -16.23 -52.53
C THR A 2 8.05 -15.13 -51.64
N GLU A 3 7.04 -15.48 -50.85
CA GLU A 3 6.35 -14.60 -49.92
C GLU A 3 7.32 -14.14 -48.83
N ALA A 4 7.45 -12.82 -48.69
CA ALA A 4 8.09 -12.19 -47.55
C ALA A 4 7.19 -12.39 -46.33
N GLY A 5 7.69 -13.11 -45.33
CA GLY A 5 7.04 -13.29 -44.05
C GLY A 5 6.80 -11.95 -43.37
N ASP A 6 5.53 -11.71 -43.07
CA ASP A 6 5.05 -10.56 -42.28
C ASP A 6 5.67 -10.63 -40.88
N PRO A 7 6.40 -9.61 -40.40
CA PRO A 7 6.92 -9.62 -39.05
C PRO A 7 5.75 -9.50 -38.08
N VAL A 8 5.53 -10.54 -37.28
CA VAL A 8 4.62 -10.55 -36.14
C VAL A 8 4.91 -9.31 -35.29
N ARG A 9 4.07 -8.29 -35.44
CA ARG A 9 4.04 -7.15 -34.53
C ARG A 9 3.59 -7.69 -33.19
N HIS A 10 4.55 -8.04 -32.33
CA HIS A 10 4.32 -8.09 -30.90
C HIS A 10 3.91 -6.68 -30.49
N THR A 11 2.61 -6.42 -30.54
CA THR A 11 2.01 -5.27 -29.88
C THR A 11 2.22 -5.54 -28.40
N THR A 12 3.36 -5.08 -27.88
CA THR A 12 3.51 -4.86 -26.45
C THR A 12 2.35 -3.94 -26.11
N ASN A 13 1.31 -4.51 -25.48
CA ASN A 13 0.13 -3.78 -25.09
C ASN A 13 0.57 -2.79 -24.01
N ARG A 14 1.04 -1.62 -24.45
CA ARG A 14 1.77 -0.68 -23.62
C ARG A 14 0.77 -0.18 -22.59
N VAL A 15 1.06 -0.47 -21.32
CA VAL A 15 0.22 0.00 -20.22
C VAL A 15 0.12 1.52 -20.32
N ARG A 16 -1.10 2.05 -20.17
CA ARG A 16 -1.31 3.50 -20.18
C ARG A 16 -0.43 4.16 -19.10
N PRO A 17 0.05 5.39 -19.33
CA PRO A 17 0.79 6.11 -18.32
C PRO A 17 0.00 6.26 -17.02
N VAL A 18 0.72 6.32 -15.91
CA VAL A 18 0.17 6.72 -14.60
C VAL A 18 0.45 8.20 -14.41
N VAL A 19 -0.57 8.97 -14.03
CA VAL A 19 -0.42 10.39 -13.72
C VAL A 19 -0.69 10.59 -12.23
N LEU A 20 0.38 10.86 -11.50
CA LEU A 20 0.36 11.16 -10.08
C LEU A 20 0.04 12.67 -9.87
N ARG A 21 0.00 13.09 -8.61
CA ARG A 21 -0.21 14.49 -8.22
C ARG A 21 0.85 15.41 -8.80
N ALA A 22 0.49 16.70 -8.89
CA ALA A 22 1.29 17.75 -9.52
C ALA A 22 1.62 17.49 -11.02
N GLY A 23 0.93 16.54 -11.67
CA GLY A 23 1.15 16.23 -13.07
C GLY A 23 2.34 15.31 -13.35
N ASN A 24 2.93 14.70 -12.32
CA ASN A 24 4.02 13.74 -12.48
C ASN A 24 3.55 12.50 -13.26
N GLU A 25 4.00 12.38 -14.49
CA GLU A 25 3.64 11.28 -15.39
C GLU A 25 4.71 10.19 -15.39
N ILE A 26 4.27 8.94 -15.30
CA ILE A 26 5.10 7.74 -15.42
C ILE A 26 4.68 7.03 -16.71
N GLU A 27 5.49 7.16 -17.75
CA GLU A 27 5.20 6.61 -19.08
C GLU A 27 5.12 5.08 -19.10
N ASP A 28 6.02 4.40 -18.37
CA ASP A 28 6.08 2.94 -18.29
C ASP A 28 6.04 2.47 -16.83
N PRO A 29 4.83 2.41 -16.22
CA PRO A 29 4.68 2.06 -14.82
C PRO A 29 5.07 0.60 -14.55
N SER A 30 4.94 -0.30 -15.54
CA SER A 30 5.37 -1.69 -15.41
C SER A 30 6.89 -1.80 -15.26
N LYS A 31 7.65 -1.09 -16.10
CA LYS A 31 9.12 -1.05 -16.02
C LYS A 31 9.58 -0.50 -14.66
N VAL A 32 8.95 0.57 -14.17
CA VAL A 32 9.27 1.14 -12.86
C VAL A 32 9.06 0.11 -11.75
N VAL A 33 7.87 -0.50 -11.69
CA VAL A 33 7.56 -1.47 -10.63
C VAL A 33 8.48 -2.69 -10.69
N LEU A 34 8.77 -3.20 -11.89
CA LEU A 34 9.72 -4.30 -12.08
C LEU A 34 11.14 -3.91 -11.62
N GLY A 35 11.59 -2.69 -11.92
CA GLY A 35 12.88 -2.18 -11.44
C GLY A 35 12.98 -2.17 -9.92
N PHE A 36 11.89 -1.79 -9.22
CA PHE A 36 11.84 -1.89 -7.76
C PHE A 36 11.93 -3.34 -7.27
N LEU A 37 11.20 -4.26 -7.90
CA LEU A 37 11.20 -5.68 -7.54
C LEU A 37 12.58 -6.34 -7.76
N ASP A 38 13.28 -5.96 -8.83
CA ASP A 38 14.60 -6.49 -9.16
C ASP A 38 15.69 -5.92 -8.24
N ALA A 39 15.63 -4.62 -7.93
CA ALA A 39 16.58 -3.96 -7.03
C ALA A 39 16.44 -4.38 -5.55
N HIS A 40 15.26 -4.91 -5.16
CA HIS A 40 14.93 -5.17 -3.75
C HIS A 40 14.51 -6.62 -3.44
N ARG A 41 14.95 -7.65 -4.19
CA ARG A 41 14.60 -9.05 -3.89
C ARG A 41 15.14 -9.56 -2.54
N PRO A 42 14.35 -10.28 -1.72
CA PRO A 42 12.94 -10.10 -1.40
C PRO A 42 12.81 -9.55 0.04
N PHE A 43 12.22 -8.37 0.20
CA PHE A 43 11.27 -8.27 1.31
C PHE A 43 10.19 -9.31 0.99
N GLU A 44 10.03 -10.33 1.83
CA GLU A 44 9.00 -11.38 1.75
C GLU A 44 7.60 -10.74 1.72
N PHE A 45 7.22 -10.20 0.57
CA PHE A 45 5.85 -9.98 0.19
C PHE A 45 5.33 -11.34 -0.24
N GLU A 46 4.28 -11.82 0.43
CA GLU A 46 3.75 -13.18 0.38
C GLU A 46 4.61 -14.14 1.22
N ILE A 47 4.17 -14.70 2.35
CA ILE A 47 2.87 -15.29 2.67
C ILE A 47 2.66 -15.07 4.18
N SER A 48 1.88 -14.05 4.58
CA SER A 48 1.08 -14.27 5.79
C SER A 48 0.01 -15.23 5.33
N ASP A 49 0.02 -16.44 5.86
CA ASP A 49 -1.11 -17.37 5.77
C ASP A 49 -2.41 -16.55 5.86
N ARG A 50 -3.27 -16.64 4.82
CA ARG A 50 -4.53 -15.87 4.75
C ARG A 50 -5.39 -16.13 5.99
N SER A 51 -5.14 -17.25 6.67
CA SER A 51 -5.72 -17.68 7.94
C SER A 51 -5.37 -16.77 9.14
N ALA A 52 -4.26 -16.01 9.10
CA ALA A 52 -3.79 -15.14 10.19
C ALA A 52 -4.11 -13.65 10.01
N THR A 53 -4.99 -13.31 9.06
CA THR A 53 -5.32 -11.91 8.73
C THR A 53 -6.00 -11.15 9.87
N ALA A 54 -6.61 -11.86 10.83
CA ALA A 54 -7.29 -11.25 11.99
C ALA A 54 -6.48 -11.33 13.30
N SER A 55 -5.38 -12.08 13.34
CA SER A 55 -4.48 -12.13 14.50
C SER A 55 -3.41 -11.05 14.38
N PHE A 56 -2.95 -10.54 15.53
CA PHE A 56 -1.89 -9.53 15.59
C PHE A 56 -0.93 -9.85 16.74
N GLY A 57 0.37 -9.84 16.50
CA GLY A 57 1.35 -10.19 17.53
C GLY A 57 2.75 -9.64 17.27
N GLU A 58 3.69 -10.04 18.11
CA GLU A 58 5.08 -9.57 18.02
C GLU A 58 5.71 -9.90 16.67
N LEU A 59 5.39 -11.06 16.08
CA LEU A 59 5.88 -11.45 14.76
C LEU A 59 5.55 -10.41 13.68
N ASP A 60 4.36 -9.81 13.73
CA ASP A 60 3.93 -8.77 12.77
C ASP A 60 4.78 -7.50 12.91
N LEU A 61 5.15 -7.14 14.15
CA LEU A 61 6.01 -6.00 14.44
C LEU A 61 7.47 -6.27 14.04
N ARG A 62 7.94 -7.52 14.22
CA ARG A 62 9.27 -7.95 13.75
C ARG A 62 9.34 -7.95 12.22
N LEU A 63 8.29 -8.40 11.54
CA LEU A 63 8.16 -8.32 10.08
C LEU A 63 8.16 -6.85 9.61
N ALA A 64 7.40 -5.98 10.27
CA ALA A 64 7.41 -4.55 9.99
C ALA A 64 8.82 -3.94 10.16
N ASN A 65 9.57 -4.37 11.18
CA ASN A 65 10.95 -3.93 11.40
C ASN A 65 11.92 -4.38 10.30
N ARG A 66 11.74 -5.59 9.77
CA ARG A 66 12.49 -6.00 8.56
C ARG A 66 12.23 -4.99 7.44
N GLY A 67 10.97 -4.63 7.20
CA GLY A 67 10.56 -3.55 6.27
C GLY A 67 10.89 -2.10 6.73
N GLY A 68 11.83 -1.93 7.66
CA GLY A 68 12.32 -0.61 8.07
C GLY A 68 11.34 0.21 8.92
N ALA A 69 10.40 -0.40 9.63
CA ALA A 69 9.52 0.32 10.56
C ALA A 69 10.26 0.90 11.77
N ARG A 70 11.34 0.26 12.23
CA ARG A 70 12.14 0.71 13.40
C ARG A 70 11.30 0.91 14.67
N VAL A 71 10.39 -0.03 14.94
CA VAL A 71 9.62 -0.17 16.18
C VAL A 71 10.55 -0.68 17.28
N SER A 72 10.74 0.11 18.34
CA SER A 72 11.57 -0.23 19.51
C SER A 72 10.88 -1.25 20.43
N ALA A 73 11.63 -1.85 21.37
CA ALA A 73 11.07 -2.79 22.33
C ALA A 73 9.94 -2.18 23.19
N VAL A 74 10.10 -0.93 23.63
CA VAL A 74 9.08 -0.22 24.41
C VAL A 74 7.82 0.01 23.58
N GLU A 75 7.98 0.38 22.31
CA GLU A 75 6.85 0.54 21.38
C GLU A 75 6.17 -0.80 21.08
N ILE A 76 6.92 -1.91 20.95
CA ILE A 76 6.36 -3.25 20.78
C ILE A 76 5.44 -3.59 21.95
N VAL A 77 5.91 -3.42 23.19
CA VAL A 77 5.10 -3.69 24.40
C VAL A 77 3.83 -2.85 24.38
N ALA A 78 3.94 -1.53 24.18
CA ALA A 78 2.79 -0.62 24.17
C ALA A 78 1.76 -0.94 23.07
N ILE A 79 2.21 -1.40 21.89
CA ILE A 79 1.30 -1.85 20.83
C ILE A 79 0.61 -3.16 21.25
N LEU A 80 1.35 -4.11 21.82
CA LEU A 80 0.80 -5.42 22.20
C LEU A 80 -0.18 -5.34 23.38
N GLU A 81 -0.05 -4.36 24.28
CA GLU A 81 -1.08 -4.04 25.28
C GLU A 81 -2.45 -3.75 24.63
N ARG A 82 -2.46 -3.22 23.40
CA ARG A 82 -3.66 -2.91 22.63
C ARG A 82 -4.07 -4.01 21.65
N ARG A 83 -3.36 -5.16 21.64
CA ARG A 83 -3.59 -6.29 20.73
C ARG A 83 -5.06 -6.68 20.60
N ARG A 84 -5.77 -6.84 21.71
CA ARG A 84 -7.19 -7.24 21.68
C ARG A 84 -8.07 -6.23 20.94
N ALA A 85 -7.77 -4.93 21.06
CA ALA A 85 -8.49 -3.88 20.34
C ALA A 85 -8.14 -3.90 18.84
N ILE A 86 -6.85 -4.07 18.51
CA ILE A 86 -6.36 -4.20 17.12
C ILE A 86 -7.05 -5.39 16.43
N GLU A 87 -7.01 -6.58 17.03
CA GLU A 87 -7.60 -7.78 16.46
C GLU A 87 -9.13 -7.68 16.32
N ARG A 88 -9.82 -7.03 17.28
CA ARG A 88 -11.26 -6.74 17.14
C ARG A 88 -11.54 -5.81 15.95
N ALA A 89 -10.74 -4.76 15.78
CA ALA A 89 -10.89 -3.85 14.66
C ALA A 89 -10.58 -4.52 13.31
N LEU A 90 -9.55 -5.38 13.26
CA LEU A 90 -9.24 -6.20 12.09
C LEU A 90 -10.39 -7.14 11.72
N ARG A 91 -11.02 -7.82 12.69
CA ARG A 91 -12.19 -8.69 12.43
C ARG A 91 -13.39 -7.94 11.84
N ALA A 92 -13.50 -6.64 12.10
CA ALA A 92 -14.56 -5.80 11.52
C ALA A 92 -14.29 -5.40 10.05
N ILE A 93 -13.15 -5.79 9.49
CA ILE A 93 -12.73 -5.51 8.11
C ILE A 93 -12.57 -6.84 7.38
N ALA A 94 -13.30 -7.04 6.28
CA ALA A 94 -13.16 -8.22 5.45
C ALA A 94 -11.69 -8.40 4.99
N PRO A 95 -11.11 -9.61 5.01
CA PRO A 95 -9.72 -9.84 4.61
C PRO A 95 -9.39 -9.41 3.17
N ASP A 96 -10.39 -9.47 2.29
CA ASP A 96 -10.32 -9.12 0.86
C ASP A 96 -10.81 -7.69 0.55
N ALA A 97 -11.16 -6.91 1.58
CA ALA A 97 -11.50 -5.49 1.40
C ALA A 97 -10.39 -4.76 0.64
N SER A 98 -10.79 -3.95 -0.34
CA SER A 98 -9.86 -3.33 -1.28
C SER A 98 -10.14 -1.86 -1.47
N LEU A 99 -9.08 -1.06 -1.49
CA LEU A 99 -9.15 0.37 -1.79
C LEU A 99 -9.44 0.63 -3.28
N ALA A 100 -9.13 -0.35 -4.14
CA ALA A 100 -9.40 -0.30 -5.58
C ALA A 100 -10.86 -0.64 -5.95
N GLY A 101 -11.72 -0.94 -4.96
CA GLY A 101 -13.16 -1.13 -5.13
C GLY A 101 -13.92 0.19 -5.30
N ALA A 102 -15.26 0.12 -5.31
CA ALA A 102 -16.11 1.31 -5.27
C ALA A 102 -15.95 2.04 -3.92
N ALA A 103 -16.09 3.37 -3.89
CA ALA A 103 -15.90 4.14 -2.66
C ALA A 103 -16.89 3.75 -1.53
N SER A 104 -18.09 3.31 -1.90
CA SER A 104 -19.12 2.80 -0.97
C SER A 104 -18.77 1.44 -0.35
N GLU A 105 -17.90 0.65 -0.99
CA GLU A 105 -17.49 -0.68 -0.52
C GLU A 105 -16.28 -0.62 0.42
N VAL A 106 -15.55 0.50 0.43
CA VAL A 106 -14.39 0.66 1.30
C VAL A 106 -14.86 0.81 2.76
N PRO A 107 -14.35 0.01 3.70
CA PRO A 107 -14.79 0.02 5.10
C PRO A 107 -14.18 1.19 5.89
N TRP A 108 -14.50 2.43 5.50
CA TRP A 108 -13.91 3.66 6.05
C TRP A 108 -14.03 3.76 7.58
N LEU A 109 -15.21 3.47 8.13
CA LEU A 109 -15.44 3.56 9.57
C LEU A 109 -14.67 2.48 10.35
N PRO A 110 -14.71 1.19 9.98
CA PRO A 110 -13.82 0.18 10.56
C PRO A 110 -12.32 0.52 10.44
N MET A 111 -11.86 1.06 9.30
CA MET A 111 -10.46 1.48 9.12
C MET A 111 -10.06 2.58 10.09
N ARG A 112 -10.90 3.62 10.26
CA ARG A 112 -10.66 4.69 11.23
C ARG A 112 -10.47 4.12 12.63
N LYS A 113 -11.38 3.25 13.06
CA LYS A 113 -11.32 2.58 14.37
C LYS A 113 -10.05 1.76 14.54
N LEU A 114 -9.60 1.06 13.49
CA LEU A 114 -8.34 0.32 13.49
C LEU A 114 -7.15 1.27 13.68
N PHE A 115 -7.10 2.39 12.96
CA PHE A 115 -6.02 3.37 13.10
C PHE A 115 -6.00 4.01 14.48
N ASP A 116 -7.16 4.34 15.04
CA ASP A 116 -7.29 4.90 16.39
C ASP A 116 -6.70 3.98 17.47
N THR A 117 -6.65 2.66 17.26
CA THR A 117 -6.02 1.75 18.23
C THR A 117 -4.52 1.99 18.40
N PHE A 118 -3.84 2.66 17.45
CA PHE A 118 -2.43 3.05 17.56
C PHE A 118 -2.26 4.48 18.09
N GLY A 119 -3.34 5.28 18.15
CA GLY A 119 -3.30 6.68 18.55
C GLY A 119 -2.80 6.89 19.98
N GLY A 120 -1.91 7.86 20.18
CA GLY A 120 -1.37 8.20 21.50
C GLY A 120 -0.26 7.27 22.01
N ILE A 121 0.16 6.24 21.25
CA ILE A 121 1.38 5.50 21.58
C ILE A 121 2.59 6.35 21.19
N ARG A 122 3.38 6.77 22.17
CA ARG A 122 4.58 7.59 21.93
C ARG A 122 5.54 6.87 20.97
N GLY A 123 5.99 7.59 19.94
CA GLY A 123 6.95 7.08 18.96
C GLY A 123 6.33 6.24 17.83
N VAL A 124 5.03 5.93 17.90
CA VAL A 124 4.30 5.19 16.86
C VAL A 124 3.48 6.15 16.01
N GLY A 125 4.04 6.52 14.86
CA GLY A 125 3.34 7.29 13.81
C GLY A 125 2.73 6.40 12.72
N PHE A 126 2.18 7.03 11.68
CA PHE A 126 1.52 6.34 10.56
C PHE A 126 2.42 5.32 9.88
N SER A 127 3.69 5.66 9.62
CA SER A 127 4.67 4.76 9.00
C SER A 127 4.79 3.41 9.73
N LYS A 128 4.93 3.43 11.05
CA LYS A 128 5.05 2.20 11.86
C LYS A 128 3.73 1.43 11.88
N MET A 129 2.62 2.13 12.07
CA MET A 129 1.29 1.55 12.06
C MET A 129 0.99 0.85 10.74
N THR A 130 1.14 1.53 9.60
CA THR A 130 0.78 0.96 8.30
C THR A 130 1.72 -0.16 7.90
N LYS A 131 3.01 -0.13 8.26
CA LYS A 131 3.92 -1.25 8.04
C LYS A 131 3.53 -2.51 8.83
N ALA A 132 2.99 -2.34 10.04
CA ALA A 132 2.48 -3.46 10.84
C ALA A 132 1.13 -3.99 10.33
N LEU A 133 0.28 -3.12 9.78
CA LEU A 133 -1.06 -3.48 9.33
C LEU A 133 -1.14 -3.89 7.85
N HIS A 134 -0.25 -3.42 6.99
CA HIS A 134 -0.29 -3.69 5.56
C HIS A 134 -0.27 -5.19 5.23
N PRO A 135 0.57 -6.04 5.85
CA PRO A 135 0.50 -7.48 5.62
C PRO A 135 -0.85 -8.11 5.98
N LYS A 136 -1.61 -7.48 6.89
CA LYS A 136 -2.95 -7.94 7.28
C LYS A 136 -4.02 -7.55 6.27
N ARG A 137 -3.89 -6.38 5.62
CA ARG A 137 -4.85 -5.88 4.62
C ARG A 137 -4.12 -5.20 3.45
N PRO A 138 -3.38 -5.95 2.63
CA PRO A 138 -2.46 -5.38 1.62
C PRO A 138 -3.19 -4.69 0.46
N SER A 139 -4.45 -5.03 0.22
CA SER A 139 -5.30 -4.37 -0.79
C SER A 139 -5.97 -3.10 -0.27
N LEU A 140 -5.84 -2.79 1.03
CA LEU A 140 -6.60 -1.74 1.69
C LEU A 140 -5.71 -0.66 2.31
N ILE A 141 -4.58 -1.05 2.92
CA ILE A 141 -3.75 -0.16 3.74
C ILE A 141 -2.51 0.25 2.96
N PRO A 142 -2.40 1.49 2.49
CA PRO A 142 -1.19 1.99 1.83
C PRO A 142 -0.04 2.16 2.84
N MET A 143 1.19 2.12 2.34
CA MET A 143 2.38 2.38 3.16
C MET A 143 2.55 3.89 3.41
N LEU A 144 1.86 4.44 4.42
CA LEU A 144 1.97 5.84 4.83
C LEU A 144 3.31 6.14 5.53
N ASP A 145 4.43 5.82 4.89
CA ASP A 145 5.76 6.25 5.33
C ASP A 145 5.98 7.75 5.06
N SER A 146 7.18 8.26 5.33
CA SER A 146 7.49 9.68 5.15
C SER A 146 7.36 10.14 3.70
N VAL A 147 7.63 9.25 2.73
CA VAL A 147 7.57 9.57 1.31
C VAL A 147 6.11 9.70 0.88
N VAL A 148 5.28 8.70 1.21
CA VAL A 148 3.85 8.74 0.87
C VAL A 148 3.12 9.83 1.66
N GLN A 149 3.50 10.11 2.91
CA GLN A 149 2.95 11.23 3.67
C GLN A 149 3.29 12.59 3.02
N LYS A 150 4.54 12.78 2.56
CA LYS A 150 4.94 14.00 1.85
C LYS A 150 4.14 14.16 0.56
N TYR A 151 4.00 13.08 -0.21
CA TYR A 151 3.18 13.05 -1.43
C TYR A 151 1.70 13.40 -1.19
N LEU A 152 1.17 13.09 0.00
CA LEU A 152 -0.22 13.35 0.41
C LEU A 152 -0.37 14.57 1.32
N ALA A 153 0.62 15.46 1.40
CA ALA A 153 0.65 16.56 2.37
C ALA A 153 -0.61 17.46 2.30
N ASP A 154 -1.16 17.67 1.10
CA ASP A 154 -2.36 18.47 0.89
C ASP A 154 -3.64 17.86 1.49
N ASP A 155 -3.64 16.56 1.79
CA ASP A 155 -4.76 15.87 2.45
C ASP A 155 -4.58 15.72 3.96
N ASP A 156 -3.45 16.19 4.49
CA ASP A 156 -3.16 16.07 5.91
C ASP A 156 -3.98 17.09 6.72
N LEU A 157 -4.92 16.60 7.54
CA LEU A 157 -5.69 17.43 8.48
C LEU A 157 -4.85 18.13 9.56
N GLY A 158 -3.57 17.77 9.68
CA GLY A 158 -2.63 18.35 10.62
C GLY A 158 -2.72 17.77 12.03
N ALA A 159 -1.76 18.14 12.88
CA ALA A 159 -1.52 17.52 14.17
C ALA A 159 -2.65 17.66 15.20
N ARG A 160 -3.63 18.55 14.97
CA ARG A 160 -4.79 18.74 15.86
C ARG A 160 -5.92 17.74 15.62
N ALA A 161 -5.95 17.10 14.45
CA ALA A 161 -6.95 16.09 14.14
C ALA A 161 -6.70 14.80 14.93
N ALA A 162 -7.77 14.04 15.19
CA ALA A 162 -7.65 12.73 15.81
C ALA A 162 -6.79 11.81 14.94
N PHE A 163 -5.97 10.96 15.58
CA PHE A 163 -4.96 10.16 14.90
C PHE A 163 -5.54 9.30 13.76
N GLY A 164 -6.62 8.56 14.01
CA GLY A 164 -7.24 7.71 12.99
C GLY A 164 -7.97 8.51 11.92
N GLU A 165 -8.51 9.69 12.23
CA GLU A 165 -9.15 10.58 11.25
C GLU A 165 -8.12 11.18 10.29
N ARG A 166 -7.01 11.70 10.83
CA ARG A 166 -5.88 12.19 10.04
C ARG A 166 -5.31 11.11 9.12
N ALA A 167 -5.11 9.89 9.63
CA ALA A 167 -4.69 8.76 8.81
C ALA A 167 -5.72 8.41 7.72
N LEU A 168 -7.02 8.47 8.04
CA LEU A 168 -8.08 8.16 7.09
C LEU A 168 -8.14 9.16 5.94
N GLU A 169 -7.93 10.45 6.19
CA GLU A 169 -7.88 11.46 5.12
C GLU A 169 -6.72 11.25 4.16
N LEU A 170 -5.53 10.90 4.67
CA LEU A 170 -4.41 10.50 3.81
C LEU A 170 -4.81 9.31 2.93
N VAL A 171 -5.48 8.29 3.49
CA VAL A 171 -5.96 7.15 2.70
C VAL A 171 -7.03 7.55 1.67
N ARG A 172 -7.90 8.53 1.97
CA ARG A 172 -8.86 9.08 0.99
C ARG A 172 -8.15 9.81 -0.15
N GLY A 173 -7.13 10.59 0.19
CA GLY A 173 -6.22 11.23 -0.76
C GLY A 173 -5.55 10.24 -1.68
N TYR A 174 -4.97 9.20 -1.10
CA TYR A 174 -4.37 8.09 -1.82
C TYR A 174 -5.37 7.41 -2.75
N LYS A 175 -6.59 7.14 -2.27
CA LYS A 175 -7.65 6.52 -3.08
C LYS A 175 -8.00 7.36 -4.30
N ARG A 176 -8.06 8.70 -4.20
CA ARG A 176 -8.34 9.56 -5.36
C ARG A 176 -7.34 9.31 -6.49
N ASP A 177 -6.06 9.19 -6.15
CA ASP A 177 -5.02 8.89 -7.14
C ASP A 177 -5.11 7.45 -7.66
N LEU A 178 -5.44 6.49 -6.79
CA LEU A 178 -5.68 5.11 -7.20
C LEU A 178 -6.86 4.99 -8.16
N ASP A 179 -7.95 5.71 -7.91
CA ASP A 179 -9.14 5.72 -8.73
C ASP A 179 -8.88 6.41 -10.08
N ARG A 180 -8.15 7.54 -10.07
CA ARG A 180 -7.69 8.22 -11.29
C ARG A 180 -6.86 7.31 -12.18
N ASN A 181 -5.99 6.49 -11.57
CA ASN A 181 -5.06 5.62 -12.27
C ASN A 181 -5.53 4.15 -12.38
N ARG A 182 -6.80 3.88 -12.07
CA ARG A 182 -7.36 2.52 -11.91
C ARG A 182 -7.06 1.61 -13.11
N ALA A 183 -7.26 2.10 -14.32
CA ALA A 183 -7.06 1.29 -15.53
C ALA A 183 -5.57 0.93 -15.73
N ALA A 184 -4.68 1.91 -15.59
CA ALA A 184 -3.25 1.72 -15.74
C ALA A 184 -2.70 0.78 -14.64
N VAL A 185 -3.02 1.03 -13.38
CA VAL A 185 -2.59 0.20 -12.24
C VAL A 185 -3.08 -1.25 -12.36
N ARG A 186 -4.33 -1.46 -12.81
CA ARG A 186 -4.85 -2.81 -13.08
C ARG A 186 -4.10 -3.50 -14.22
N ALA A 187 -3.73 -2.78 -15.26
CA ALA A 187 -2.94 -3.33 -16.37
C ALA A 187 -1.52 -3.72 -15.91
N VAL A 188 -0.87 -2.89 -15.08
CA VAL A 188 0.41 -3.26 -14.43
C VAL A 188 0.23 -4.54 -13.61
N ARG A 189 -0.81 -4.62 -12.77
CA ARG A 189 -1.08 -5.82 -11.96
C ARG A 189 -1.23 -7.08 -12.81
N GLN A 190 -1.95 -6.99 -13.92
CA GLN A 190 -2.11 -8.11 -14.85
C GLN A 190 -0.78 -8.51 -15.51
N GLU A 191 0.06 -7.54 -15.87
CA GLU A 191 1.39 -7.82 -16.42
C GLU A 191 2.31 -8.50 -15.40
N LEU A 192 2.34 -8.00 -14.17
CA LEU A 192 3.09 -8.61 -13.07
C LEU A 192 2.63 -10.05 -12.79
N ALA A 193 1.31 -10.30 -12.80
CA ALA A 193 0.75 -11.63 -12.62
C ALA A 193 1.20 -12.61 -13.72
N ARG A 194 1.29 -12.16 -14.99
CA ARG A 194 1.86 -12.99 -16.09
C ARG A 194 3.31 -13.37 -15.85
N ARG A 195 4.06 -12.54 -15.11
CA ARG A 195 5.45 -12.77 -14.69
C ARG A 195 5.57 -13.46 -13.33
N ARG A 196 4.45 -13.97 -12.78
CA ARG A 196 4.35 -14.63 -11.46
C ARG A 196 4.69 -13.75 -10.26
N TYR A 197 4.57 -12.44 -10.41
CA TYR A 197 4.55 -11.51 -9.28
C TYR A 197 3.11 -11.25 -8.86
N SER A 198 2.85 -11.25 -7.56
CA SER A 198 1.54 -10.95 -7.00
C SER A 198 1.65 -9.73 -6.09
N LEU A 199 1.21 -8.60 -6.65
CA LEU A 199 1.10 -7.32 -5.95
C LEU A 199 -0.35 -6.83 -6.01
N THR A 200 -0.78 -6.15 -4.96
CA THR A 200 -2.07 -5.44 -4.93
C THR A 200 -1.95 -4.11 -5.68
N GLU A 201 -3.08 -3.57 -6.13
CA GLU A 201 -3.11 -2.24 -6.76
C GLU A 201 -2.59 -1.14 -5.82
N VAL A 202 -2.84 -1.28 -4.50
CA VAL A 202 -2.26 -0.41 -3.48
C VAL A 202 -0.74 -0.54 -3.49
N ARG A 203 -0.19 -1.75 -3.43
CA ARG A 203 1.27 -1.90 -3.40
C ARG A 203 1.94 -1.38 -4.67
N ILE A 204 1.29 -1.53 -5.83
CA ILE A 204 1.75 -0.96 -7.09
C ILE A 204 1.81 0.56 -7.01
N LEU A 205 0.75 1.23 -6.53
CA LEU A 205 0.74 2.68 -6.43
C LEU A 205 1.77 3.20 -5.40
N ASP A 206 1.99 2.49 -4.28
CA ASP A 206 3.07 2.84 -3.33
C ASP A 206 4.44 2.90 -4.04
N LEU A 207 4.77 1.88 -4.84
CA LEU A 207 6.04 1.82 -5.56
C LEU A 207 6.18 2.93 -6.61
N LEU A 208 5.09 3.26 -7.30
CA LEU A 208 5.07 4.35 -8.27
C LEU A 208 5.28 5.72 -7.59
N ILE A 209 4.65 5.97 -6.44
CA ILE A 209 4.87 7.18 -5.65
C ILE A 209 6.33 7.27 -5.20
N TRP A 210 6.89 6.18 -4.66
CA TRP A 210 8.29 6.14 -4.25
C TRP A 210 9.26 6.41 -5.40
N SER A 211 8.93 5.97 -6.62
CA SER A 211 9.78 6.19 -7.79
C SER A 211 9.97 7.67 -8.13
N VAL A 212 8.92 8.48 -7.97
CA VAL A 212 8.94 9.90 -8.31
C VAL A 212 9.62 10.70 -7.20
N GLU A 213 9.31 10.39 -5.93
CA GLU A 213 9.91 11.11 -4.80
C GLU A 213 11.38 10.73 -4.55
N ALA A 214 11.84 9.56 -4.99
CA ALA A 214 13.27 9.23 -4.97
C ALA A 214 14.08 9.95 -6.05
N ALA A 215 13.40 10.43 -7.10
CA ALA A 215 14.00 11.20 -8.19
C ALA A 215 13.93 12.72 -7.98
N ALA A 216 13.21 13.19 -6.96
CA ALA A 216 13.00 14.60 -6.60
C ALA A 216 13.92 15.05 -5.46
#